data_AF-A0AAD1THD1-F1
#
_entry.id   AF-A0AAD1THD1-F1
#
_cell.length_a   1.000
_cell.length_b   1.000
_cell.length_c   1.000
_cell.angle_alpha   90.00
_cell.angle_beta   90.00
_cell.angle_gamma   90.00
#
_symmetry.space_group_name_H-M   'P 1'
#
loop_
_entity.id
_entity.type
_entity.pdbx_description
1 polymer ?
#
loop_
_entity_poly.entity_id
_entity_poly.type
_entity_poly.pdbx_seq_one_letter_code
_entity_poly.pdbx_strand_id
1 'polypeptide(L)'
;MSSALSCEQSERRRSHSTPHKPASTRESAEGSYNGNLPSPGDSTYSLLSPIYHDSFESDDDDPVLNPEILRDDIKNVELRSQDSQEKEKQTKTLEVSEHDLNLTPWQAWLVSKEKQWRIELERKLSEEMKKEEEIQKEQHKKEMKKLLAEGQHKEWVRKKQEQEKKEKEQNLLKEQQIKELEQRRKTALEERNKEKYKEWMRKKKEEEQERKRKEKEEAETYLAEQREKKEKARKVFEEWLEQAKTRPRPTLHSYGYANGKLTGYYDGSSYPAPGFFNPIPWKPIHVPPPPKEAAKNLSKKKNKRALSSQPYRSNLGPLYKPKDNLRVGQGMSKR
;
A
#
# COMPACT_ATOMS: atom_id res chain seq x y z
N MET A 1 17.71 -41.35 51.67
CA MET A 1 17.91 -40.18 52.54
C MET A 1 18.75 -39.17 51.77
N SER A 2 18.26 -37.92 51.70
CA SER A 2 18.94 -36.69 51.24
C SER A 2 19.28 -36.62 49.73
N SER A 3 18.67 -35.82 48.85
CA SER A 3 18.35 -34.37 48.79
C SER A 3 19.57 -33.43 48.67
N ALA A 4 19.74 -32.81 47.48
CA ALA A 4 20.13 -31.40 47.20
C ALA A 4 20.21 -31.22 45.65
N LEU A 5 19.48 -30.34 44.96
CA LEU A 5 19.61 -28.86 44.84
C LEU A 5 21.02 -28.46 44.34
N SER A 6 21.27 -27.58 43.36
CA SER A 6 20.49 -26.62 42.55
C SER A 6 21.40 -25.98 41.46
N CYS A 7 20.78 -25.29 40.51
CA CYS A 7 21.18 -24.02 39.85
C CYS A 7 22.42 -23.91 38.92
N GLU A 8 22.11 -23.83 37.61
CA GLU A 8 22.38 -22.71 36.69
C GLU A 8 23.49 -21.68 36.99
N GLN A 9 24.36 -21.44 35.99
CA GLN A 9 24.67 -20.10 35.48
C GLN A 9 25.31 -20.19 34.09
N SER A 10 24.64 -19.61 33.09
CA SER A 10 25.13 -19.43 31.73
C SER A 10 25.37 -17.94 31.48
N GLU A 11 26.63 -17.56 31.31
CA GLU A 11 27.02 -16.20 30.93
C GLU A 11 26.78 -16.00 29.43
N ARG A 12 25.79 -15.18 29.05
CA ARG A 12 25.69 -14.64 27.70
C ARG A 12 26.05 -13.15 27.70
N ARG A 13 27.17 -12.88 27.06
CA ARG A 13 27.71 -11.55 26.75
C ARG A 13 26.71 -10.74 25.92
N ARG A 14 26.45 -9.50 26.35
CA ARG A 14 25.77 -8.46 25.59
C ARG A 14 26.76 -7.80 24.62
N SER A 15 26.47 -7.85 23.33
CA SER A 15 27.11 -6.97 22.34
C SER A 15 26.08 -5.93 21.90
N HIS A 16 26.41 -4.66 22.13
CA HIS A 16 25.66 -3.50 21.68
C HIS A 16 26.38 -2.93 20.45
N SER A 17 25.77 -2.96 19.27
CA SER A 17 26.32 -2.30 18.09
C SER A 17 25.25 -1.46 17.42
N THR A 18 25.48 -0.15 17.44
CA THR A 18 24.70 0.90 16.76
C THR A 18 25.18 1.03 15.31
N PRO A 19 24.33 1.26 14.29
CA PRO A 19 24.80 1.55 12.94
C PRO A 19 25.01 3.06 12.74
N HIS A 20 26.20 3.44 12.27
CA HIS A 20 26.53 4.77 11.76
C HIS A 20 26.17 4.90 10.27
N LYS A 21 25.58 6.06 9.90
CA LYS A 21 25.51 6.58 8.53
C LYS A 21 26.88 7.09 8.08
N PRO A 22 27.16 7.10 6.77
CA PRO A 22 27.91 8.21 6.20
C PRO A 22 27.22 8.87 5.01
N ALA A 23 27.45 10.18 4.89
CA ALA A 23 27.12 11.01 3.75
C ALA A 23 28.41 11.54 3.11
N SER A 24 28.39 11.60 1.77
CA SER A 24 29.09 12.53 0.86
C SER A 24 30.61 12.72 0.97
N THR A 25 31.34 12.41 -0.10
CA THR A 25 32.46 13.25 -0.56
C THR A 25 32.59 13.16 -2.10
N ARG A 26 32.87 14.33 -2.68
CA ARG A 26 32.99 14.72 -4.08
C ARG A 26 34.47 14.79 -4.49
N GLU A 27 34.74 14.99 -5.78
CA GLU A 27 36.02 15.37 -6.46
C GLU A 27 36.89 14.20 -6.96
N SER A 28 37.48 14.18 -8.16
CA SER A 28 37.68 15.14 -9.28
C SER A 28 38.14 14.29 -10.51
N ALA A 29 37.67 14.49 -11.75
CA ALA A 29 38.02 15.48 -12.78
C ALA A 29 38.90 14.89 -13.90
N GLU A 30 38.44 15.06 -15.15
CA GLU A 30 39.13 15.17 -16.45
C GLU A 30 38.10 14.76 -17.53
N GLY A 31 37.77 15.47 -18.60
CA GLY A 31 38.24 16.72 -19.21
C GLY A 31 37.63 16.82 -20.62
N SER A 32 37.70 18.02 -21.23
CA SER A 32 37.38 18.36 -22.65
C SER A 32 35.98 18.96 -22.91
N TYR A 33 35.85 20.30 -22.89
CA TYR A 33 35.87 21.25 -24.05
C TYR A 33 34.58 21.14 -24.91
N ASN A 34 33.83 22.15 -25.34
CA ASN A 34 33.78 23.63 -25.32
C ASN A 34 32.29 23.95 -25.65
N GLY A 35 31.60 24.96 -25.11
CA GLY A 35 31.70 26.36 -25.49
C GLY A 35 30.30 27.03 -25.46
N ASN A 36 30.21 28.21 -24.82
CA ASN A 36 29.43 29.43 -25.15
C ASN A 36 28.18 29.31 -26.06
N LEU A 37 27.00 29.91 -25.87
CA LEU A 37 26.48 31.09 -25.15
C LEU A 37 24.91 30.98 -25.14
N PRO A 38 24.14 31.86 -24.46
CA PRO A 38 22.72 31.67 -24.13
C PRO A 38 21.74 32.45 -25.04
N SER A 39 20.48 32.02 -25.16
CA SER A 39 19.27 32.88 -25.14
C SER A 39 17.96 32.08 -25.31
N PRO A 40 16.79 32.62 -24.89
CA PRO A 40 15.60 31.87 -24.51
C PRO A 40 14.49 31.85 -25.57
N GLY A 41 13.59 30.88 -25.45
CA GLY A 41 12.24 30.91 -26.03
C GLY A 41 12.13 30.34 -27.44
N ASP A 42 11.60 29.13 -27.57
CA ASP A 42 10.23 28.96 -28.11
C ASP A 42 9.82 27.47 -28.17
N SER A 43 8.60 27.23 -27.66
CA SER A 43 7.61 26.30 -28.19
C SER A 43 8.03 24.85 -28.55
N THR A 44 7.87 23.91 -27.61
CA THR A 44 7.72 22.47 -27.92
C THR A 44 6.25 22.13 -28.14
N TYR A 45 5.69 22.52 -29.28
CA TYR A 45 4.47 21.91 -29.80
C TYR A 45 4.64 21.74 -31.31
N SER A 46 4.27 20.57 -31.82
CA SER A 46 4.29 20.15 -33.24
C SER A 46 5.54 19.37 -33.72
N LEU A 47 5.62 18.10 -33.32
CA LEU A 47 6.29 17.04 -34.09
C LEU A 47 5.38 15.79 -34.22
N LEU A 48 4.10 16.01 -34.50
CA LEU A 48 3.27 14.99 -35.15
C LEU A 48 2.77 15.58 -36.47
N SER A 49 3.58 15.44 -37.51
CA SER A 49 3.08 15.52 -38.88
C SER A 49 2.17 14.31 -39.11
N PRO A 50 0.90 14.48 -39.52
CA PRO A 50 0.14 13.41 -40.12
C PRO A 50 0.81 13.05 -41.45
N ILE A 51 1.38 11.85 -41.54
CA ILE A 51 1.78 11.27 -42.82
C ILE A 51 0.48 10.94 -43.55
N TYR A 52 0.02 11.88 -44.38
CA TYR A 52 -1.02 11.64 -45.36
C TYR A 52 -0.50 10.63 -46.37
N HIS A 53 -1.12 9.46 -46.44
CA HIS A 53 -0.99 8.56 -47.56
C HIS A 53 -2.10 8.89 -48.56
N ASP A 54 -1.71 9.49 -49.69
CA ASP A 54 -2.47 9.38 -50.93
C ASP A 54 -2.45 7.90 -51.33
N SER A 55 -3.60 7.25 -51.33
CA SER A 55 -3.80 5.99 -52.04
C SER A 55 -5.09 6.09 -52.83
N PHE A 56 -4.83 6.29 -54.10
CA PHE A 56 -5.64 6.14 -55.30
C PHE A 56 -6.73 5.05 -55.20
N GLU A 57 -7.90 5.40 -55.73
CA GLU A 57 -9.03 4.52 -56.04
C GLU A 57 -8.60 3.42 -57.02
N SER A 58 -8.84 2.16 -56.66
CA SER A 58 -9.10 1.12 -57.67
C SER A 58 -10.34 0.39 -57.20
N ASP A 59 -11.43 0.77 -57.85
CA ASP A 59 -12.75 0.18 -57.78
C ASP A 59 -12.72 -1.11 -58.61
N ASP A 60 -12.88 -2.26 -57.97
CA ASP A 60 -13.24 -3.52 -58.61
C ASP A 60 -14.24 -4.21 -57.66
N ASP A 61 -15.51 -3.97 -57.93
CA ASP A 61 -16.66 -4.67 -57.38
C ASP A 61 -16.61 -6.16 -57.80
N ASP A 62 -16.50 -7.07 -56.82
CA ASP A 62 -16.85 -8.48 -56.97
C ASP A 62 -18.36 -8.67 -56.79
N PRO A 63 -19.12 -9.17 -57.78
CA PRO A 63 -20.43 -9.74 -57.49
C PRO A 63 -20.30 -11.23 -57.11
N VAL A 64 -20.61 -11.51 -55.85
CA VAL A 64 -20.99 -12.83 -55.35
C VAL A 64 -22.24 -13.30 -56.11
N LEU A 65 -22.12 -14.36 -56.90
CA LEU A 65 -23.27 -15.16 -57.33
C LEU A 65 -22.96 -16.66 -57.18
N ASN A 66 -23.61 -17.26 -56.19
CA ASN A 66 -23.94 -18.68 -56.20
C ASN A 66 -25.35 -18.78 -56.78
N PRO A 67 -25.64 -19.68 -57.73
CA PRO A 67 -26.55 -20.76 -57.36
C PRO A 67 -26.27 -22.10 -58.06
N GLU A 68 -26.41 -23.16 -57.28
CA GLU A 68 -26.71 -24.52 -57.73
C GLU A 68 -28.00 -24.59 -58.58
N ILE A 69 -28.06 -25.65 -59.40
CA ILE A 69 -29.21 -26.21 -60.16
C ILE A 69 -29.29 -25.79 -61.65
N LEU A 70 -28.66 -26.61 -62.50
CA LEU A 70 -29.35 -27.23 -63.64
C LEU A 70 -28.56 -28.48 -64.07
N ARG A 71 -29.13 -29.64 -63.75
CA ARG A 71 -28.74 -30.94 -64.29
C ARG A 71 -29.50 -31.18 -65.60
N ASP A 72 -28.91 -32.08 -66.39
CA ASP A 72 -29.40 -32.71 -67.62
C ASP A 72 -29.33 -31.81 -68.86
N ASP A 73 -28.41 -32.09 -69.79
CA ASP A 73 -28.61 -33.19 -70.76
C ASP A 73 -27.54 -33.18 -71.88
N ILE A 74 -27.29 -34.36 -72.47
CA ILE A 74 -26.90 -34.57 -73.89
C ILE A 74 -25.43 -34.26 -74.32
N LYS A 75 -24.56 -35.28 -74.34
CA LYS A 75 -24.21 -36.11 -75.54
C LYS A 75 -22.89 -36.87 -75.35
N ASN A 76 -23.01 -38.19 -75.31
CA ASN A 76 -21.98 -39.13 -75.75
C ASN A 76 -21.45 -38.73 -77.13
N VAL A 77 -20.15 -38.46 -77.23
CA VAL A 77 -19.38 -38.66 -78.46
C VAL A 77 -18.24 -39.61 -78.14
N GLU A 78 -18.45 -40.81 -78.63
CA GLU A 78 -17.52 -41.91 -78.75
C GLU A 78 -16.33 -41.51 -79.64
N LEU A 79 -15.12 -41.54 -79.08
CA LEU A 79 -13.88 -41.59 -79.85
C LEU A 79 -12.98 -42.71 -79.32
N ARG A 80 -13.43 -43.94 -79.63
CA ARG A 80 -12.63 -44.99 -80.26
C ARG A 80 -11.10 -44.84 -80.09
N SER A 81 -10.57 -45.33 -78.98
CA SER A 81 -9.14 -45.66 -78.88
C SER A 81 -8.90 -46.99 -79.58
N GLN A 82 -8.63 -46.92 -80.89
CA GLN A 82 -7.95 -48.01 -81.60
C GLN A 82 -6.44 -47.76 -81.50
N ASP A 83 -5.80 -48.63 -80.72
CA ASP A 83 -4.60 -49.39 -81.07
C ASP A 83 -3.57 -48.71 -81.97
N SER A 84 -2.39 -48.46 -81.42
CA SER A 84 -1.14 -48.60 -82.16
C SER A 84 -0.01 -48.88 -81.20
N GLN A 85 0.35 -50.16 -81.10
CA GLN A 85 1.69 -50.58 -80.79
C GLN A 85 2.68 -49.82 -81.69
N GLU A 86 3.30 -48.77 -81.16
CA GLU A 86 4.42 -48.14 -81.82
C GLU A 86 5.66 -48.99 -81.58
N LYS A 87 5.94 -49.79 -82.61
CA LYS A 87 7.24 -50.41 -82.85
C LYS A 87 8.34 -49.41 -82.48
N GLU A 88 9.25 -49.91 -81.67
CA GLU A 88 10.62 -49.45 -81.49
C GLU A 88 11.29 -49.31 -82.88
N LYS A 89 10.96 -48.23 -83.59
CA LYS A 89 11.71 -47.77 -84.73
C LYS A 89 12.88 -47.04 -84.13
N GLN A 90 14.02 -47.72 -84.10
CA GLN A 90 15.31 -47.07 -84.19
C GLN A 90 15.18 -45.97 -85.25
N THR A 91 14.97 -44.73 -84.82
CA THR A 91 15.35 -43.56 -85.59
C THR A 91 16.87 -43.55 -85.55
N LYS A 92 17.44 -44.49 -86.31
CA LYS A 92 18.77 -44.38 -86.85
C LYS A 92 18.68 -43.10 -87.66
N THR A 93 19.10 -42.02 -87.02
CA THR A 93 19.36 -40.74 -87.66
C THR A 93 20.11 -41.12 -88.92
N LEU A 94 19.44 -40.97 -90.06
CA LEU A 94 20.08 -40.96 -91.35
C LEU A 94 21.01 -39.75 -91.26
N GLU A 95 22.19 -39.98 -90.70
CA GLU A 95 23.42 -39.30 -91.05
C GLU A 95 23.62 -39.65 -92.52
N VAL A 96 22.80 -39.04 -93.38
CA VAL A 96 23.07 -38.93 -94.80
C VAL A 96 24.38 -38.18 -94.81
N SER A 97 25.46 -38.93 -94.97
CA SER A 97 26.76 -38.39 -95.29
C SER A 97 26.52 -37.32 -96.34
N GLU A 98 27.01 -36.11 -96.10
CA GLU A 98 26.83 -34.94 -96.99
C GLU A 98 27.39 -35.20 -98.41
N HIS A 99 27.93 -36.39 -98.68
CA HIS A 99 28.44 -36.89 -99.94
C HIS A 99 27.40 -37.60 -100.83
N ASP A 100 26.20 -37.93 -100.34
CA ASP A 100 25.19 -38.67 -101.13
C ASP A 100 24.15 -37.80 -101.84
N LEU A 101 24.26 -36.48 -101.68
CA LEU A 101 23.45 -35.51 -102.39
C LEU A 101 24.45 -34.55 -103.05
N ASN A 102 24.45 -34.46 -104.38
CA ASN A 102 25.30 -33.53 -105.15
C ASN A 102 24.87 -32.07 -104.88
N LEU A 103 24.97 -31.60 -103.63
CA LEU A 103 24.64 -30.25 -103.23
C LEU A 103 25.67 -29.31 -103.84
N THR A 104 25.17 -28.19 -104.37
CA THR A 104 26.07 -27.09 -104.71
C THR A 104 26.75 -26.58 -103.44
N PRO A 105 28.00 -26.07 -103.53
CA PRO A 105 28.71 -25.51 -102.39
C PRO A 105 27.87 -24.51 -101.56
N TRP A 106 26.97 -23.77 -102.21
CA TRP A 106 26.03 -22.85 -101.55
C TRP A 106 24.91 -23.55 -100.76
N GLN A 107 24.34 -24.64 -101.30
CA GLN A 107 23.33 -25.44 -100.61
C GLN A 107 23.92 -26.13 -99.36
N ALA A 108 25.15 -26.66 -99.46
CA ALA A 108 25.85 -27.26 -98.33
C ALA A 108 26.09 -26.21 -97.22
N TRP A 109 26.55 -25.01 -97.59
CA TRP A 109 26.72 -23.91 -96.64
C TRP A 109 25.41 -23.54 -95.93
N LEU A 110 24.30 -23.45 -96.66
CA LEU A 110 22.99 -23.12 -96.08
C LEU A 110 22.53 -24.19 -95.07
N VAL A 111 22.69 -25.47 -95.41
CA VAL A 111 22.35 -26.59 -94.52
C VAL A 111 23.26 -26.61 -93.28
N SER A 112 24.57 -26.39 -93.44
CA SER A 112 25.48 -26.29 -92.30
C SER A 112 25.14 -25.09 -91.41
N LYS A 113 24.74 -23.96 -91.99
CA LYS A 113 24.26 -22.80 -91.23
C LYS A 113 23.00 -23.12 -90.46
N GLU A 114 21.99 -23.70 -91.10
CA GLU A 114 20.75 -24.13 -90.44
C GLU A 114 21.03 -25.09 -89.26
N LYS A 115 21.92 -26.07 -89.44
CA LYS A 115 22.36 -26.97 -88.35
C LYS A 115 23.00 -26.20 -87.19
N GLN A 116 23.91 -25.26 -87.48
CA GLN A 116 24.52 -24.40 -86.47
C GLN A 116 23.47 -23.57 -85.71
N TRP A 117 22.50 -23.00 -86.41
CA TRP A 117 21.42 -22.21 -85.80
C TRP A 117 20.52 -23.05 -84.89
N ARG A 118 20.20 -24.29 -85.27
CA ARG A 118 19.45 -25.22 -84.40
C ARG A 118 20.21 -25.57 -83.13
N ILE A 119 21.50 -25.89 -83.25
CA ILE A 119 22.37 -26.17 -82.09
C ILE A 119 22.42 -24.97 -81.16
N GLU A 120 22.52 -23.76 -81.71
CA GLU A 120 22.54 -22.54 -80.90
C GLU A 120 21.19 -22.27 -80.20
N LEU A 121 20.08 -22.53 -80.88
CA LEU A 121 18.75 -22.42 -80.29
C LEU A 121 18.54 -23.42 -79.15
N GLU A 122 18.92 -24.68 -79.36
CA GLU A 122 18.86 -25.74 -78.34
C GLU A 122 19.77 -25.43 -77.14
N ARG A 123 20.96 -24.87 -77.39
CA ARG A 123 21.87 -24.38 -76.35
C ARG A 123 21.21 -23.27 -75.53
N LYS A 124 20.59 -22.27 -76.17
CA LYS A 124 19.88 -21.19 -75.45
C LYS A 124 18.75 -21.72 -74.60
N LEU A 125 17.94 -22.63 -75.13
CA LEU A 125 16.83 -23.24 -74.40
C LEU A 125 17.32 -24.04 -73.18
N SER A 126 18.43 -24.79 -73.33
CA SER A 126 19.08 -25.51 -72.23
C SER A 126 19.66 -24.57 -71.17
N GLU A 127 20.21 -23.42 -71.57
CA GLU A 127 20.70 -22.39 -70.66
C GLU A 127 19.56 -21.69 -69.90
N GLU A 128 18.44 -21.43 -70.56
CA GLU A 128 17.23 -20.87 -69.92
C GLU A 128 16.65 -21.85 -68.89
N MET A 129 16.54 -23.13 -69.23
CA MET A 129 16.08 -24.16 -68.27
C MET A 129 17.00 -24.26 -67.05
N LYS A 130 18.31 -24.17 -67.22
CA LYS A 130 19.28 -24.14 -66.10
C LYS A 130 19.14 -22.88 -65.24
N LYS A 131 18.92 -21.71 -65.86
CA LYS A 131 18.69 -20.46 -65.13
C LYS A 131 17.42 -20.53 -64.29
N GLU A 132 16.35 -21.06 -64.87
CA GLU A 132 15.07 -21.22 -64.16
C GLU A 132 15.22 -22.19 -62.98
N GLU A 133 15.92 -23.32 -63.18
CA GLU A 133 16.21 -24.27 -62.10
C GLU A 133 17.08 -23.64 -61.00
N GLU A 134 18.05 -22.80 -61.34
CA GLU A 134 18.89 -22.08 -60.38
C GLU A 134 18.09 -21.05 -59.57
N ILE A 135 17.21 -20.29 -60.23
CA ILE A 135 16.29 -19.33 -59.58
C ILE A 135 15.38 -20.08 -58.59
N GLN A 136 14.78 -21.20 -58.99
CA GLN A 136 13.94 -22.02 -58.12
C GLN A 136 14.72 -22.58 -56.92
N LYS A 137 15.95 -23.08 -57.14
CA LYS A 137 16.82 -23.54 -56.05
C LYS A 137 17.19 -22.42 -55.08
N GLU A 138 17.43 -21.21 -55.59
CA GLU A 138 17.73 -20.05 -54.75
C GLU A 138 16.51 -19.61 -53.93
N GLN A 139 15.33 -19.55 -54.53
CA GLN A 139 14.07 -19.25 -53.85
C GLN A 139 13.79 -20.26 -52.74
N HIS A 140 13.88 -21.56 -53.03
CA HIS A 140 13.70 -22.62 -52.03
C HIS A 140 14.70 -22.49 -50.87
N LYS A 141 15.97 -22.16 -51.15
CA LYS A 141 16.98 -21.91 -50.09
C LYS A 141 16.61 -20.69 -49.23
N LYS A 142 16.08 -19.62 -49.83
CA LYS A 142 15.64 -18.41 -49.10
C LYS A 142 14.44 -18.72 -48.21
N GLU A 143 13.47 -19.49 -48.70
CA GLU A 143 12.31 -19.93 -47.92
C GLU A 143 12.70 -20.81 -46.74
N MET A 144 13.57 -21.80 -46.94
CA MET A 144 14.05 -22.66 -45.86
C MET A 144 14.80 -21.86 -44.78
N LYS A 145 15.62 -20.87 -45.18
CA LYS A 145 16.26 -19.94 -44.24
C LYS A 145 15.24 -19.09 -43.48
N LYS A 146 14.20 -18.59 -44.15
CA LYS A 146 13.12 -17.81 -43.54
C LYS A 146 12.36 -18.65 -42.51
N LEU A 147 11.98 -19.87 -42.86
CA LEU A 147 11.29 -20.79 -41.95
C LEU A 147 12.15 -21.12 -40.72
N LEU A 148 13.45 -21.32 -40.90
CA LEU A 148 14.37 -21.56 -39.78
C LEU A 148 14.46 -20.35 -38.85
N ALA A 149 14.63 -19.14 -39.40
CA ALA A 149 14.67 -17.92 -38.63
C ALA A 149 13.35 -17.65 -37.90
N GLU A 150 12.21 -17.88 -38.57
CA GLU A 150 10.89 -17.77 -37.97
C GLU A 150 10.68 -18.80 -36.85
N GLY A 151 11.15 -20.03 -37.03
CA GLY A 151 11.15 -21.07 -36.00
C GLY A 151 11.95 -20.65 -34.76
N GLN A 152 13.19 -20.19 -34.95
CA GLN A 152 14.03 -19.70 -33.85
C GLN A 152 13.40 -18.50 -33.14
N HIS A 153 12.82 -17.57 -33.89
CA HIS A 153 12.13 -16.43 -33.31
C HIS A 153 10.92 -16.87 -32.46
N LYS A 154 10.08 -17.77 -32.99
CA LYS A 154 8.92 -18.32 -32.26
C LYS A 154 9.34 -19.02 -30.98
N GLU A 155 10.39 -19.84 -31.01
CA GLU A 155 10.92 -20.51 -29.81
C GLU A 155 11.43 -19.51 -28.78
N TRP A 156 12.18 -18.50 -29.22
CA TRP A 156 12.67 -17.44 -28.33
C TRP A 156 11.52 -16.67 -27.67
N VAL A 157 10.49 -16.29 -28.44
CA VAL A 157 9.29 -15.63 -27.92
C VAL A 157 8.59 -16.52 -26.90
N ARG A 158 8.39 -17.81 -27.22
CA ARG A 158 7.74 -18.77 -26.31
C ARG A 158 8.51 -18.89 -24.99
N LYS A 159 9.84 -19.02 -25.06
CA LYS A 159 10.72 -19.09 -23.89
C LYS A 159 10.65 -17.81 -23.06
N LYS A 160 10.60 -16.64 -23.71
CA LYS A 160 10.46 -15.36 -23.02
C LYS A 160 9.12 -15.20 -22.32
N GLN A 161 8.02 -15.59 -22.96
CA GLN A 161 6.69 -15.58 -22.33
C GLN A 161 6.62 -16.53 -21.14
N GLU A 162 7.21 -17.72 -21.23
CA GLU A 162 7.24 -18.67 -20.12
C GLU A 162 8.08 -18.13 -18.94
N GLN A 163 9.21 -17.50 -19.23
CA GLN A 163 10.05 -16.85 -18.22
C GLN A 163 9.27 -15.73 -17.50
N GLU A 164 8.59 -14.87 -18.25
CA GLU A 164 7.78 -13.78 -17.70
C GLU A 164 6.62 -14.30 -16.84
N LYS A 165 5.94 -15.37 -17.26
CA LYS A 165 4.88 -16.03 -16.47
C LYS A 165 5.42 -16.56 -15.14
N LYS A 166 6.55 -17.27 -15.17
CA LYS A 166 7.21 -17.78 -13.96
C LYS A 166 7.62 -16.65 -13.01
N GLU A 167 8.14 -15.54 -13.54
CA GLU A 167 8.50 -14.38 -12.73
C GLU A 167 7.26 -13.72 -12.10
N LYS A 168 6.18 -13.56 -12.86
CA LYS A 168 4.89 -13.06 -12.35
C LYS A 168 4.32 -13.93 -11.23
N GLU A 169 4.36 -15.24 -11.39
CA GLU A 169 3.92 -16.19 -10.34
C GLU A 169 4.77 -16.09 -9.08
N GLN A 170 6.10 -16.03 -9.22
CA GLN A 170 7.01 -15.85 -8.09
C GLN A 170 6.78 -14.51 -7.38
N ASN A 171 6.56 -13.44 -8.14
CA ASN A 171 6.28 -12.12 -7.59
C ASN A 171 4.94 -12.11 -6.84
N LEU A 172 3.90 -12.75 -7.39
CA LEU A 172 2.61 -12.86 -6.72
C LEU A 172 2.71 -13.67 -5.42
N LEU A 173 3.47 -14.76 -5.40
CA LEU A 173 3.70 -15.56 -4.19
C LEU A 173 4.41 -14.74 -3.11
N LYS A 174 5.48 -14.01 -3.49
CA LYS A 174 6.20 -13.11 -2.57
C LYS A 174 5.28 -12.02 -2.04
N GLU A 175 4.45 -11.42 -2.90
CA GLU A 175 3.49 -10.39 -2.51
C GLU A 175 2.46 -10.92 -1.50
N GLN A 176 1.94 -12.13 -1.70
CA GLN A 176 1.03 -12.79 -0.76
C GLN A 176 1.71 -13.05 0.59
N GLN A 177 2.95 -13.55 0.61
CA GLN A 177 3.71 -13.75 1.84
C GLN A 177 3.97 -12.45 2.59
N ILE A 178 4.31 -11.37 1.87
CA ILE A 178 4.50 -10.04 2.46
C ILE A 178 3.19 -9.54 3.06
N LYS A 179 2.06 -9.67 2.34
CA LYS A 179 0.74 -9.28 2.84
C LYS A 179 0.35 -10.07 4.09
N GLU A 180 0.57 -11.37 4.11
CA GLU A 180 0.30 -12.21 5.27
C GLU A 180 1.16 -11.81 6.48
N LEU A 181 2.46 -11.58 6.27
CA LEU A 181 3.37 -11.13 7.31
C LEU A 181 2.96 -9.76 7.87
N GLU A 182 2.55 -8.83 6.99
CA GLU A 182 2.07 -7.52 7.39
C GLU A 182 0.78 -7.61 8.21
N GLN A 183 -0.17 -8.47 7.80
CA GLN A 183 -1.39 -8.73 8.56
C GLN A 183 -1.07 -9.32 9.94
N ARG A 184 -0.20 -10.34 10.03
CA ARG A 184 0.26 -10.90 11.31
C ARG A 184 0.94 -9.86 12.20
N ARG A 185 1.71 -8.94 11.61
CA ARG A 185 2.34 -7.85 12.35
C ARG A 185 1.31 -6.88 12.91
N LYS A 186 0.26 -6.55 12.14
CA LYS A 186 -0.85 -5.68 12.58
C LYS A 186 -1.62 -6.33 13.72
N THR A 187 -2.01 -7.60 13.58
CA THR A 187 -2.74 -8.31 14.64
C THR A 187 -1.92 -8.44 15.92
N ALA A 188 -0.64 -8.78 15.83
CA ALA A 188 0.24 -8.85 16.99
C ALA A 188 0.40 -7.50 17.72
N LEU A 189 0.40 -6.38 16.98
CA LEU A 189 0.43 -5.05 17.58
C LEU A 189 -0.88 -4.73 18.30
N GLU A 190 -2.03 -5.06 17.70
CA GLU A 190 -3.34 -4.92 18.33
C GLU A 190 -3.48 -5.77 19.59
N GLU A 191 -3.01 -7.01 19.55
CA GLU A 191 -2.98 -7.91 20.72
C GLU A 191 -2.14 -7.33 21.84
N ARG A 192 -0.91 -6.89 21.55
CA ARG A 192 -0.06 -6.20 22.53
C ARG A 192 -0.72 -4.94 23.11
N ASN A 193 -1.44 -4.18 22.29
CA ASN A 193 -2.17 -3.00 22.76
C ASN A 193 -3.34 -3.40 23.69
N LYS A 194 -4.09 -4.45 23.34
CA LYS A 194 -5.16 -5.01 24.17
C LYS A 194 -4.62 -5.55 25.49
N GLU A 195 -3.48 -6.24 25.47
CA GLU A 195 -2.80 -6.75 26.66
C GLU A 195 -2.38 -5.60 27.58
N LYS A 196 -1.66 -4.60 27.05
CA LYS A 196 -1.29 -3.40 27.82
C LYS A 196 -2.49 -2.71 28.46
N TYR A 197 -3.59 -2.60 27.72
CA TYR A 197 -4.83 -2.03 28.26
C TYR A 197 -5.41 -2.89 29.38
N LYS A 198 -5.46 -4.21 29.23
CA LYS A 198 -5.91 -5.14 30.27
C LYS A 198 -5.04 -5.08 31.52
N GLU A 199 -3.72 -5.05 31.36
CA GLU A 199 -2.77 -4.89 32.46
C GLU A 199 -2.97 -3.57 33.19
N TRP A 200 -3.12 -2.46 32.46
CA TRP A 200 -3.41 -1.17 33.03
C TRP A 200 -4.74 -1.16 33.81
N MET A 201 -5.78 -1.79 33.26
CA MET A 201 -7.06 -1.95 33.94
C MET A 201 -6.95 -2.78 35.22
N ARG A 202 -6.14 -3.85 35.22
CA ARG A 202 -5.87 -4.66 36.41
C ARG A 202 -5.13 -3.84 37.47
N LYS A 203 -4.06 -3.14 37.08
CA LYS A 203 -3.30 -2.25 37.97
C LYS A 203 -4.17 -1.15 38.57
N LYS A 204 -5.06 -0.54 37.77
CA LYS A 204 -5.99 0.48 38.26
C LYS A 204 -7.00 -0.07 39.27
N LYS A 205 -7.48 -1.30 39.07
CA LYS A 205 -8.35 -1.97 40.05
C LYS A 205 -7.62 -2.30 41.34
N GLU A 206 -6.38 -2.80 41.25
CA GLU A 206 -5.54 -3.10 42.42
C GLU A 206 -5.27 -1.82 43.23
N GLU A 207 -4.86 -0.73 42.57
CA GLU A 207 -4.65 0.59 43.21
C GLU A 207 -5.91 1.12 43.89
N GLU A 208 -7.07 1.03 43.24
CA GLU A 208 -8.35 1.44 43.84
C GLU A 208 -8.75 0.57 45.04
N GLN A 209 -8.51 -0.74 44.96
CA GLN A 209 -8.75 -1.65 46.09
C GLN A 209 -7.81 -1.37 47.26
N GLU A 210 -6.53 -1.11 47.00
CA GLU A 210 -5.55 -0.76 48.04
C GLU A 210 -5.93 0.56 48.72
N ARG A 211 -6.28 1.59 47.94
CA ARG A 211 -6.78 2.87 48.46
C ARG A 211 -8.00 2.66 49.36
N LYS A 212 -8.96 1.83 48.93
CA LYS A 212 -10.16 1.53 49.70
C LYS A 212 -9.87 0.73 50.99
N ARG A 213 -8.83 -0.12 51.01
CA ARG A 213 -8.40 -0.82 52.22
C ARG A 213 -7.76 0.16 53.21
N LYS A 214 -6.87 1.02 52.74
CA LYS A 214 -6.25 2.08 53.54
C LYS A 214 -7.30 3.01 54.16
N GLU A 215 -8.26 3.49 53.37
CA GLU A 215 -9.37 4.33 53.89
C GLU A 215 -10.20 3.60 54.97
N LYS A 216 -10.38 2.28 54.87
CA LYS A 216 -11.09 1.50 55.89
C LYS A 216 -10.28 1.32 57.17
N GLU A 217 -9.00 1.02 57.05
CA GLU A 217 -8.08 0.88 58.19
C GLU A 217 -7.91 2.22 58.91
N GLU A 218 -7.80 3.34 58.18
CA GLU A 218 -7.79 4.69 58.74
C GLU A 218 -9.10 5.04 59.45
N ALA A 219 -10.25 4.64 58.89
CA ALA A 219 -11.54 4.84 59.53
C ALA A 219 -11.70 3.99 60.80
N GLU A 220 -11.19 2.76 60.80
CA GLU A 220 -11.23 1.86 61.96
C GLU A 220 -10.28 2.32 63.07
N THR A 221 -9.05 2.71 62.72
CA THR A 221 -8.08 3.28 63.68
C THR A 221 -8.61 4.58 64.29
N TYR A 222 -9.19 5.48 63.47
CA TYR A 222 -9.84 6.69 63.98
C TYR A 222 -10.99 6.36 64.94
N LEU A 223 -11.83 5.37 64.60
CA LEU A 223 -12.94 4.96 65.45
C LEU A 223 -12.46 4.31 66.76
N ALA A 224 -11.39 3.53 66.72
CA ALA A 224 -10.74 2.97 67.90
C ALA A 224 -10.13 4.08 68.78
N GLU A 225 -9.46 5.06 68.21
CA GLU A 225 -8.92 6.22 68.94
C GLU A 225 -10.03 7.01 69.63
N GLN A 226 -11.18 7.21 68.96
CA GLN A 226 -12.35 7.86 69.56
C GLN A 226 -12.94 7.04 70.72
N ARG A 227 -12.97 5.70 70.62
CA ARG A 227 -13.39 4.84 71.73
C ARG A 227 -12.40 4.91 72.90
N GLU A 228 -11.11 4.86 72.64
CA GLU A 228 -10.06 4.94 73.66
C GLU A 228 -10.10 6.30 74.39
N LYS A 229 -10.28 7.41 73.66
CA LYS A 229 -10.47 8.75 74.26
C LYS A 229 -11.68 8.77 75.20
N LYS A 230 -12.80 8.17 74.81
CA LYS A 230 -14.01 8.07 75.64
C LYS A 230 -13.79 7.21 76.88
N GLU A 231 -13.14 6.05 76.75
CA GLU A 231 -12.83 5.17 77.87
C GLU A 231 -11.83 5.79 78.84
N LYS A 232 -10.79 6.47 78.34
CA LYS A 232 -9.84 7.23 79.17
C LYS A 232 -10.57 8.33 79.95
N ALA A 233 -11.40 9.14 79.27
CA ALA A 233 -12.18 10.18 79.94
C ALA A 233 -13.12 9.60 81.00
N ARG A 234 -13.77 8.46 80.72
CA ARG A 234 -14.63 7.76 81.67
C ARG A 234 -13.84 7.26 82.89
N LYS A 235 -12.68 6.64 82.70
CA LYS A 235 -11.81 6.18 83.81
C LYS A 235 -11.34 7.35 84.67
N VAL A 236 -10.89 8.44 84.05
CA VAL A 236 -10.49 9.66 84.76
C VAL A 236 -11.67 10.26 85.55
N PHE A 237 -12.87 10.22 84.97
CA PHE A 237 -14.07 10.68 85.66
C PHE A 237 -14.44 9.78 86.85
N GLU A 238 -14.41 8.47 86.68
CA GLU A 238 -14.65 7.50 87.76
C GLU A 238 -13.62 7.66 88.89
N GLU A 239 -12.34 7.80 88.55
CA GLU A 239 -11.28 8.10 89.52
C GLU A 239 -11.53 9.43 90.24
N TRP A 240 -11.92 10.48 89.51
CA TRP A 240 -12.28 11.77 90.09
C TRP A 240 -13.48 11.66 91.03
N LEU A 241 -14.49 10.85 90.72
CA LEU A 241 -15.63 10.60 91.61
C LEU A 241 -15.19 9.93 92.91
N GLU A 242 -14.30 8.94 92.86
CA GLU A 242 -13.76 8.30 94.07
C GLU A 242 -12.88 9.26 94.90
N GLN A 243 -12.04 10.06 94.23
CA GLN A 243 -11.27 11.10 94.90
C GLN A 243 -12.18 12.19 95.49
N ALA A 244 -13.29 12.54 94.84
CA ALA A 244 -14.24 13.52 95.35
C ALA A 244 -14.92 13.07 96.65
N LYS A 245 -15.16 11.76 96.83
CA LYS A 245 -15.70 11.21 98.09
C LYS A 245 -14.72 11.35 99.26
N THR A 246 -13.42 11.32 98.98
CA THR A 246 -12.34 11.41 99.99
C THR A 246 -11.78 12.81 100.15
N ARG A 247 -12.12 13.74 99.25
CA ARG A 247 -11.64 15.12 99.28
C ARG A 247 -12.26 15.88 100.47
N PRO A 248 -11.45 16.50 101.34
CA PRO A 248 -11.96 17.40 102.36
C PRO A 248 -12.65 18.60 101.70
N ARG A 249 -13.79 19.02 102.25
CA ARG A 249 -14.60 20.12 101.70
C ARG A 249 -13.73 21.38 101.54
N PRO A 250 -13.51 21.91 100.32
CA PRO A 250 -12.71 23.10 100.13
C PRO A 250 -13.31 24.27 100.90
N THR A 251 -12.53 24.85 101.81
CA THR A 251 -12.92 26.05 102.54
C THR A 251 -12.94 27.21 101.56
N LEU A 252 -14.06 27.94 101.44
CA LEU A 252 -14.18 29.11 100.56
C LEU A 252 -13.13 30.17 100.98
N HIS A 253 -12.00 30.21 100.29
CA HIS A 253 -10.98 31.26 100.44
C HIS A 253 -10.84 31.98 99.10
N SER A 254 -11.84 32.80 98.77
CA SER A 254 -11.73 33.84 97.74
C SER A 254 -12.00 35.20 98.39
N TYR A 255 -11.04 35.66 99.19
CA TYR A 255 -11.01 37.04 99.62
C TYR A 255 -10.32 37.87 98.53
N GLY A 256 -11.08 38.75 97.87
CA GLY A 256 -10.55 39.73 96.93
C GLY A 256 -10.32 41.06 97.64
N TYR A 257 -9.12 41.64 97.49
CA TYR A 257 -8.87 43.02 97.93
C TYR A 257 -9.31 43.97 96.83
N ALA A 258 -10.45 44.63 97.03
CA ALA A 258 -10.86 45.78 96.24
C ALA A 258 -10.77 47.04 97.13
N ASN A 259 -9.95 48.01 96.72
CA ASN A 259 -9.83 49.34 97.34
C ASN A 259 -9.45 49.34 98.84
N GLY A 260 -8.54 48.45 99.25
CA GLY A 260 -8.00 48.43 100.61
C GLY A 260 -8.94 47.88 101.69
N LYS A 261 -10.09 47.29 101.30
CA LYS A 261 -10.97 46.54 102.21
C LYS A 261 -11.10 45.09 101.75
N LEU A 262 -11.11 44.17 102.71
CA LEU A 262 -11.31 42.74 102.50
C LEU A 262 -12.79 42.51 102.17
N THR A 263 -13.14 42.61 100.89
CA THR A 263 -14.53 42.43 100.45
C THR A 263 -14.70 40.98 100.02
N GLY A 264 -15.49 40.22 100.79
CA GLY A 264 -15.87 38.87 100.40
C GLY A 264 -16.83 38.93 99.21
N TYR A 265 -16.54 38.09 98.21
CA TYR A 265 -17.36 37.86 97.01
C TYR A 265 -17.44 39.04 96.02
N TYR A 266 -16.78 38.89 94.86
CA TYR A 266 -17.13 39.66 93.68
C TYR A 266 -18.48 39.14 93.18
N ASP A 267 -19.56 39.81 93.56
CA ASP A 267 -20.83 39.63 92.86
C ASP A 267 -20.61 39.99 91.38
N GLY A 268 -21.26 39.27 90.46
CA GLY A 268 -21.05 39.41 89.00
C GLY A 268 -21.30 40.83 88.47
N SER A 269 -21.82 41.71 89.30
CA SER A 269 -22.02 43.15 89.10
C SER A 269 -20.76 44.02 89.27
N SER A 270 -19.65 43.45 89.74
CA SER A 270 -18.42 44.20 90.07
C SER A 270 -17.51 44.48 88.86
N TYR A 271 -17.87 43.99 87.67
CA TYR A 271 -17.12 44.28 86.47
C TYR A 271 -17.52 45.68 85.97
N PRO A 272 -16.60 46.66 85.91
CA PRO A 272 -16.89 47.90 85.24
C PRO A 272 -17.27 47.58 83.79
N ALA A 273 -18.32 48.23 83.28
CA ALA A 273 -18.74 48.06 81.89
C ALA A 273 -17.52 48.22 80.97
N PRO A 274 -17.20 47.23 80.11
CA PRO A 274 -16.02 47.30 79.26
C PRO A 274 -16.06 48.60 78.44
N GLY A 275 -15.09 49.48 78.64
CA GLY A 275 -15.08 50.82 78.02
C GLY A 275 -14.91 50.81 76.50
N PHE A 276 -14.67 49.66 75.90
CA PHE A 276 -14.51 49.50 74.46
C PHE A 276 -15.32 48.31 73.96
N PHE A 277 -16.43 48.60 73.27
CA PHE A 277 -17.18 47.62 72.51
C PHE A 277 -16.68 47.63 71.06
N ASN A 278 -16.18 46.50 70.59
CA ASN A 278 -15.95 46.13 69.18
C ASN A 278 -17.08 46.53 68.21
N PRO A 279 -17.21 47.74 67.61
CA PRO A 279 -18.43 48.07 66.86
C PRO A 279 -18.49 47.34 65.52
N ILE A 280 -17.38 46.72 65.10
CA ILE A 280 -17.32 45.90 63.89
C ILE A 280 -17.68 44.48 64.32
N PRO A 281 -18.87 43.96 63.96
CA PRO A 281 -19.17 42.55 64.17
C PRO A 281 -18.08 41.75 63.47
N TRP A 282 -17.54 40.74 64.16
CA TRP A 282 -16.41 39.94 63.70
C TRP A 282 -16.74 39.45 62.29
N LYS A 283 -16.18 40.11 61.27
CA LYS A 283 -16.49 39.75 59.89
C LYS A 283 -16.02 38.31 59.70
N PRO A 284 -16.85 37.40 59.16
CA PRO A 284 -16.40 36.06 58.82
C PRO A 284 -15.11 36.17 57.99
N ILE A 285 -14.06 35.48 58.42
CA ILE A 285 -12.78 35.49 57.72
C ILE A 285 -13.06 35.02 56.29
N HIS A 286 -12.71 35.86 55.30
CA HIS A 286 -12.92 35.53 53.90
C HIS A 286 -11.98 34.40 53.51
N VAL A 287 -12.46 33.15 53.55
CA VAL A 287 -11.71 31.99 53.07
C VAL A 287 -11.61 32.12 51.54
N PRO A 288 -10.41 32.24 50.96
CA PRO A 288 -10.28 32.31 49.51
C PRO A 288 -10.83 31.01 48.88
N PRO A 289 -11.56 31.11 47.75
CA PRO A 289 -12.06 29.92 47.07
C PRO A 289 -10.87 29.04 46.66
N PRO A 290 -10.98 27.71 46.80
CA PRO A 290 -9.91 26.80 46.42
C PRO A 290 -9.57 26.97 44.93
N PRO A 291 -8.29 26.86 44.54
CA PRO A 291 -7.85 27.06 43.18
C PRO A 291 -8.61 26.14 42.21
N LYS A 292 -9.04 26.71 41.07
CA LYS A 292 -9.93 26.10 40.06
C LYS A 292 -9.41 24.80 39.43
N GLU A 293 -8.21 24.36 39.79
CA GLU A 293 -7.60 23.11 39.34
C GLU A 293 -7.99 21.90 40.21
N ALA A 294 -8.38 22.12 41.48
CA ALA A 294 -8.82 21.04 42.36
C ALA A 294 -10.28 20.61 42.11
N ALA A 295 -11.10 21.47 41.51
CA ALA A 295 -12.54 21.21 41.29
C ALA A 295 -12.85 20.24 40.13
N LYS A 296 -11.88 19.93 39.27
CA LYS A 296 -12.10 18.99 38.15
C LYS A 296 -12.03 17.51 38.56
N ASN A 297 -11.54 17.20 39.76
CA ASN A 297 -11.28 15.82 40.16
C ASN A 297 -12.30 15.21 41.13
N LEU A 298 -13.39 15.90 41.50
CA LEU A 298 -14.32 15.39 42.53
C LEU A 298 -15.82 15.46 42.20
N SER A 299 -16.24 15.47 40.93
CA SER A 299 -17.68 15.46 40.62
C SER A 299 -18.09 14.61 39.42
N LYS A 300 -17.93 13.28 39.49
CA LYS A 300 -18.75 12.37 38.67
C LYS A 300 -19.15 11.10 39.44
N LYS A 301 -20.23 11.19 40.21
CA LYS A 301 -21.05 10.03 40.54
C LYS A 301 -22.52 10.42 40.63
N LYS A 302 -23.23 10.35 39.50
CA LYS A 302 -24.68 10.07 39.46
C LYS A 302 -24.98 9.18 38.25
N ASN A 303 -25.51 7.99 38.52
CA ASN A 303 -26.01 7.04 37.54
C ASN A 303 -27.50 7.29 37.28
N LYS A 304 -27.83 7.43 35.98
CA LYS A 304 -29.03 7.02 35.22
C LYS A 304 -30.44 7.48 35.66
N ARG A 305 -31.11 8.23 34.76
CA ARG A 305 -32.11 7.68 33.82
C ARG A 305 -32.24 8.60 32.60
N ALA A 306 -32.38 7.98 31.42
CA ALA A 306 -32.46 8.66 30.13
C ALA A 306 -33.93 8.79 29.70
N LEU A 307 -34.30 9.95 29.15
CA LEU A 307 -35.41 10.09 28.22
C LEU A 307 -35.11 11.20 27.20
N SER A 308 -35.24 10.80 25.93
CA SER A 308 -35.58 11.58 24.75
C SER A 308 -34.57 12.59 24.20
N SER A 309 -33.87 12.15 23.15
CA SER A 309 -33.16 12.98 22.19
C SER A 309 -34.10 13.44 21.07
N GLN A 310 -34.14 14.75 20.80
CA GLN A 310 -34.34 15.29 19.45
C GLN A 310 -33.26 16.35 19.19
N PRO A 311 -32.78 16.48 17.93
CA PRO A 311 -31.44 16.91 17.63
C PRO A 311 -31.28 18.44 17.52
N TYR A 312 -30.06 18.86 17.87
CA TYR A 312 -29.57 20.21 17.79
C TYR A 312 -29.42 20.67 16.33
N ARG A 313 -29.99 21.85 16.07
CA ARG A 313 -29.91 22.66 14.86
C ARG A 313 -28.46 23.08 14.61
N SER A 314 -27.88 22.65 13.49
CA SER A 314 -26.56 23.09 13.02
C SER A 314 -26.64 24.50 12.43
N ASN A 315 -25.98 25.48 13.06
CA ASN A 315 -25.79 26.82 12.49
C ASN A 315 -24.60 26.83 11.52
N LEU A 316 -24.87 27.42 10.36
CA LEU A 316 -24.01 27.58 9.19
C LEU A 316 -23.08 28.79 9.30
N GLY A 317 -21.90 28.67 8.70
CA GLY A 317 -21.14 29.78 8.10
C GLY A 317 -19.61 29.65 8.21
N PRO A 318 -18.82 30.22 7.28
CA PRO A 318 -18.99 30.27 5.83
C PRO A 318 -17.82 29.55 5.11
N LEU A 319 -18.13 28.91 3.98
CA LEU A 319 -17.18 28.16 3.16
C LEU A 319 -16.27 29.12 2.39
N TYR A 320 -14.98 29.12 2.69
CA TYR A 320 -13.95 29.81 1.90
C TYR A 320 -13.62 28.95 0.67
N LYS A 321 -13.92 29.43 -0.54
CA LYS A 321 -13.45 28.85 -1.81
C LYS A 321 -12.41 29.80 -2.45
N PRO A 322 -11.22 29.32 -2.83
CA PRO A 322 -10.41 29.99 -3.83
C PRO A 322 -10.88 29.63 -5.25
N LYS A 323 -10.66 30.60 -6.15
CA LYS A 323 -11.11 30.68 -7.54
C LYS A 323 -10.12 29.99 -8.47
N ASP A 324 -10.61 29.07 -9.30
CA ASP A 324 -9.95 28.70 -10.55
C ASP A 324 -10.80 29.20 -11.72
N ASN A 325 -10.21 30.12 -12.48
CA ASN A 325 -10.68 30.47 -13.83
C ASN A 325 -9.94 29.56 -14.81
N LEU A 326 -10.66 28.94 -15.75
CA LEU A 326 -10.36 28.96 -17.19
C LEU A 326 -11.45 28.17 -17.95
N ARG A 327 -12.11 28.87 -18.88
CA ARG A 327 -13.11 28.37 -19.83
C ARG A 327 -12.46 27.43 -20.85
N VAL A 328 -13.17 26.36 -21.22
CA VAL A 328 -13.18 25.81 -22.59
C VAL A 328 -14.62 25.44 -22.93
N GLY A 329 -15.11 25.95 -24.05
CA GLY A 329 -16.45 25.71 -24.56
C GLY A 329 -16.56 24.46 -25.45
N GLN A 330 -17.78 23.96 -25.55
CA GLN A 330 -18.41 23.16 -26.62
C GLN A 330 -19.81 22.85 -26.09
N GLY A 331 -20.90 22.79 -26.84
CA GLY A 331 -21.15 22.91 -28.26
C GLY A 331 -22.67 22.92 -28.41
N MET A 332 -23.15 23.58 -29.46
CA MET A 332 -24.56 23.79 -29.74
C MET A 332 -25.22 22.46 -30.13
N SER A 333 -26.41 22.19 -29.62
CA SER A 333 -27.32 21.19 -30.19
C SER A 333 -28.61 21.88 -30.58
N LYS A 334 -28.82 21.99 -31.90
CA LYS A 334 -30.04 22.47 -32.53
C LYS A 334 -31.19 21.51 -32.26
N ARG A 335 -32.40 22.06 -32.12
CA ARG A 335 -33.66 21.42 -32.52
C ARG A 335 -34.25 22.24 -33.65
#